data_AF-A0A528AVX3-F1
#
_entry.id   AF-A0A528AVX3-F1
#
_cell.length_a   1.000
_cell.length_b   1.000
_cell.length_c   1.000
_cell.angle_alpha   90.00
_cell.angle_beta   90.00
_cell.angle_gamma   90.00
#
_symmetry.space_group_name_H-M   'P 1'
#
loop_
_entity.id
_entity.type
_entity.pdbx_description
1 polymer ?
#
loop_
_entity_poly.entity_id
_entity_poly.type
_entity_poly.pdbx_seq_one_letter_code
_entity_poly.pdbx_strand_id
1 'polypeptide(L)'
;MENELQELRSLASSADNRRTETGIPRVAMVQGEIPEHRLSAVYEPMINLILTGSKTMTVGERTFAYDPATYFVMSVDLPAVGSVHPSASGEPYLAVSLTLHPPTVASLISDLPVQICSKLFGSGFSVAPVNNEFLDAWVRMLRLMDRPDEVAVLAPAYEREILFRVLQGPLGWMLRDIAAPDAALSRIGLAIQWIRENFA
;
A
#
# COMPACT_ATOMS: atom_id res chain seq x y z
N MET A 1 -3.50 18.02 7.48
CA MET A 1 -2.91 16.71 7.83
C MET A 1 -3.63 16.03 8.98
N GLU A 2 -3.72 16.66 10.16
CA GLU A 2 -4.37 16.00 11.33
C GLU A 2 -5.87 15.75 11.11
N ASN A 3 -6.57 16.70 10.46
CA ASN A 3 -7.99 16.54 10.17
C ASN A 3 -8.24 15.34 9.24
N GLU A 4 -7.44 15.19 8.19
CA GLU A 4 -7.54 14.09 7.22
C GLU A 4 -7.18 12.75 7.87
N LEU A 5 -6.13 12.69 8.70
CA LEU A 5 -5.79 11.48 9.46
C LEU A 5 -6.91 11.10 10.42
N GLN A 6 -7.49 12.08 11.13
CA GLN A 6 -8.58 11.82 12.07
C GLN A 6 -9.83 11.30 11.36
N GLU A 7 -10.14 11.84 10.18
CA GLU A 7 -11.23 11.33 9.35
C GLU A 7 -10.95 9.91 8.85
N LEU A 8 -9.75 9.62 8.35
CA LEU A 8 -9.36 8.28 7.94
C LEU A 8 -9.46 7.27 9.08
N ARG A 9 -9.03 7.64 10.29
CA ARG A 9 -9.19 6.81 11.50
C ARG A 9 -10.66 6.50 11.78
N SER A 10 -11.53 7.50 11.68
CA SER A 10 -12.97 7.33 11.87
C SER A 10 -13.57 6.38 10.83
N LEU A 11 -13.25 6.57 9.55
CA LEU A 11 -13.75 5.74 8.45
C LEU A 11 -13.29 4.28 8.59
N ALA A 12 -12.03 4.05 8.94
CA ALA A 12 -11.44 2.71 9.07
C ALA A 12 -11.67 2.05 10.45
N SER A 13 -12.39 2.69 11.36
CA SER A 13 -12.58 2.21 12.74
C SER A 13 -13.34 0.89 12.86
N SER A 14 -14.09 0.50 11.82
CA SER A 14 -14.84 -0.76 11.73
C SER A 14 -13.98 -1.97 11.31
N ALA A 15 -12.67 -1.76 11.09
CA ALA A 15 -11.76 -2.84 10.73
C ALA A 15 -11.58 -3.87 11.86
N ASP A 16 -11.39 -5.13 11.48
CA ASP A 16 -11.06 -6.23 12.40
C ASP A 16 -9.53 -6.43 12.52
N ASN A 17 -9.13 -7.34 13.43
CA ASN A 17 -7.76 -7.86 13.58
C ASN A 17 -7.30 -8.81 12.47
N ARG A 18 -7.91 -8.67 11.30
CA ARG A 18 -7.62 -9.37 10.07
C ARG A 18 -7.89 -8.42 8.90
N ARG A 19 -7.41 -8.80 7.72
CA ARG A 19 -7.76 -8.11 6.49
C ARG A 19 -9.28 -7.99 6.38
N THR A 20 -9.77 -6.76 6.39
CA THR A 20 -11.19 -6.41 6.28
C THR A 20 -11.41 -5.72 4.95
N GLU A 21 -12.27 -6.29 4.11
CA GLU A 21 -12.60 -5.71 2.81
C GLU A 21 -13.52 -4.49 2.99
N THR A 22 -13.26 -3.44 2.22
CA THR A 22 -14.01 -2.17 2.32
C THR A 22 -15.24 -2.11 1.41
N GLY A 23 -15.46 -3.15 0.57
CA GLY A 23 -16.41 -3.10 -0.54
C GLY A 23 -15.89 -2.34 -1.76
N ILE A 24 -14.72 -1.69 -1.66
CA ILE A 24 -14.02 -1.05 -2.75
C ILE A 24 -12.94 -2.02 -3.28
N PRO A 25 -12.88 -2.29 -4.61
CA PRO A 25 -11.90 -3.22 -5.16
C PRO A 25 -10.46 -2.90 -4.75
N ARG A 26 -9.72 -3.92 -4.31
CA ARG A 26 -8.29 -3.86 -3.89
C ARG A 26 -8.00 -2.99 -2.67
N VAL A 27 -9.01 -2.44 -2.01
CA VAL A 27 -8.84 -1.63 -0.80
C VAL A 27 -9.25 -2.42 0.43
N ALA A 28 -8.31 -2.57 1.36
CA ALA A 28 -8.53 -3.29 2.61
C ALA A 28 -8.02 -2.51 3.82
N MET A 29 -8.63 -2.76 4.97
CA MET A 29 -8.28 -2.18 6.26
C MET A 29 -8.00 -3.25 7.30
N VAL A 30 -7.23 -2.90 8.34
CA VAL A 30 -6.92 -3.80 9.46
C VAL A 30 -6.68 -3.00 10.73
N GLN A 31 -7.13 -3.53 11.87
CA GLN A 31 -7.03 -2.87 13.17
C GLN A 31 -6.66 -3.85 14.31
N GLY A 32 -5.94 -3.37 15.31
CA GLY A 32 -5.70 -4.08 16.57
C GLY A 32 -4.49 -5.00 16.51
N GLU A 33 -4.47 -5.99 17.40
CA GLU A 33 -3.39 -6.95 17.50
C GLU A 33 -3.52 -8.02 16.42
N ILE A 34 -2.58 -8.00 15.48
CA ILE A 34 -2.50 -9.01 14.43
C ILE A 34 -1.50 -10.08 14.88
N PRO A 35 -1.91 -11.36 14.95
CA PRO A 35 -0.99 -12.43 15.33
C PRO A 35 0.22 -12.50 14.41
N GLU A 36 1.42 -12.64 14.99
CA GLU A 36 2.69 -12.65 14.23
C GLU A 36 2.72 -13.69 13.10
N HIS A 37 2.12 -14.87 13.31
CA HIS A 37 2.04 -15.90 12.28
C HIS A 37 1.27 -15.47 11.02
N ARG A 38 0.37 -14.48 11.12
CA ARG A 38 -0.33 -13.88 9.97
C ARG A 38 0.45 -12.76 9.31
N LEU A 39 1.42 -12.20 10.01
CA LEU A 39 2.31 -11.17 9.51
C LEU A 39 3.60 -11.73 8.91
N SER A 40 3.83 -13.05 9.06
CA SER A 40 4.86 -13.81 8.38
C SER A 40 4.27 -14.47 7.13
N ALA A 41 4.38 -13.79 5.99
CA ALA A 41 3.74 -14.22 4.75
C ALA A 41 4.50 -13.68 3.52
N VAL A 42 4.15 -14.21 2.35
CA VAL A 42 4.44 -13.55 1.08
C VAL A 42 3.35 -12.51 0.84
N TYR A 43 3.72 -11.24 0.87
CA TYR A 43 2.80 -10.12 0.67
C TYR A 43 2.68 -9.78 -0.81
N GLU A 44 1.46 -9.51 -1.26
CA GLU A 44 1.21 -8.99 -2.60
C GLU A 44 1.67 -7.52 -2.71
N PRO A 45 2.07 -7.05 -3.90
CA PRO A 45 2.41 -5.65 -4.14
C PRO A 45 1.29 -4.72 -3.68
N MET A 46 1.60 -3.74 -2.83
CA MET A 46 0.62 -2.85 -2.23
C MET A 46 1.21 -1.51 -1.80
N ILE A 47 0.35 -0.50 -1.72
CA ILE A 47 0.56 0.72 -0.94
C ILE A 47 -0.15 0.52 0.40
N ASN A 48 0.50 0.84 1.51
CA ASN A 48 -0.11 0.79 2.83
C ASN A 48 0.15 2.09 3.58
N LEU A 49 -0.88 2.57 4.29
CA LEU A 49 -0.86 3.79 5.06
C LEU A 49 -1.16 3.46 6.52
N ILE A 50 -0.27 3.85 7.44
CA ILE A 50 -0.50 3.74 8.88
C ILE A 50 -1.28 4.96 9.37
N LEU A 51 -2.40 4.71 10.03
CA LEU A 51 -3.26 5.73 10.63
C LEU A 51 -3.02 5.86 12.14
N THR A 52 -2.79 4.74 12.82
CA THR A 52 -2.54 4.66 14.27
C THR A 52 -1.56 3.53 14.59
N GLY A 53 -0.77 3.69 15.65
CA GLY A 53 0.23 2.70 16.06
C GLY A 53 1.46 2.70 15.18
N SER A 54 2.23 1.61 15.20
CA SER A 54 3.42 1.46 14.36
C SER A 54 3.53 0.04 13.83
N LYS A 55 4.35 -0.13 12.80
CA LYS A 55 4.64 -1.43 12.22
C LYS A 55 6.14 -1.59 12.03
N THR A 56 6.63 -2.77 12.36
CA THR A 56 7.96 -3.24 12.02
C THR A 56 7.82 -4.29 10.93
N MET A 57 8.68 -4.24 9.90
CA MET A 57 8.69 -5.22 8.83
C MET A 57 10.11 -5.61 8.47
N THR A 58 10.38 -6.91 8.49
CA THR A 58 11.67 -7.49 8.12
C THR A 58 11.55 -8.11 6.74
N VAL A 59 12.36 -7.64 5.79
CA VAL A 59 12.46 -8.14 4.41
C VAL A 59 13.91 -8.56 4.16
N GLY A 60 14.13 -9.87 3.98
CA GLY A 60 15.48 -10.43 3.97
C GLY A 60 16.19 -10.14 5.29
N GLU A 61 17.34 -9.46 5.24
CA GLU A 61 18.13 -9.08 6.42
C GLU A 61 17.82 -7.66 6.93
N ARG A 62 16.87 -6.95 6.31
CA ARG A 62 16.58 -5.54 6.62
C ARG A 62 15.28 -5.40 7.39
N THR A 63 15.35 -4.70 8.51
CA THR A 63 14.17 -4.37 9.33
C THR A 63 13.84 -2.89 9.20
N PHE A 64 12.57 -2.59 8.94
CA PHE A 64 12.03 -1.26 8.78
C PHE A 64 10.98 -1.03 9.87
N ALA A 65 11.15 0.00 10.68
CA ALA A 65 10.14 0.45 11.65
C ALA A 65 9.55 1.78 11.17
N TYR A 66 8.22 1.91 11.21
CA TYR A 66 7.52 3.08 10.72
C TYR A 66 6.21 3.33 11.48
N ASP A 67 5.86 4.60 11.59
CA ASP A 67 4.87 5.18 12.51
C ASP A 67 3.74 5.89 11.73
N PRO A 68 2.74 6.49 12.40
CA PRO A 68 1.65 7.17 11.72
C PRO A 68 2.16 8.31 10.83
N ALA A 69 1.39 8.66 9.81
CA ALA A 69 1.79 9.63 8.77
C ALA A 69 2.96 9.14 7.89
N THR A 70 3.20 7.84 7.85
CA THR A 70 4.04 7.19 6.83
C THR A 70 3.23 6.23 6.00
N TYR A 71 3.66 6.04 4.76
CA TYR A 71 3.20 4.98 3.90
C TYR A 71 4.38 4.16 3.40
N PHE A 72 4.12 2.90 3.05
CA PHE A 72 5.10 2.09 2.34
C PHE A 72 4.59 1.68 0.97
N VAL A 73 5.55 1.37 0.10
CA VAL A 73 5.29 0.69 -1.17
C VAL A 73 6.02 -0.65 -1.14
N MET A 74 5.28 -1.69 -1.50
CA MET A 74 5.81 -3.00 -1.84
C MET A 74 5.56 -3.23 -3.32
N SER A 75 6.62 -3.35 -4.12
CA SER A 75 6.52 -3.40 -5.58
C SER A 75 6.53 -4.82 -6.16
N VAL A 76 6.88 -5.83 -5.37
CA VAL A 76 6.91 -7.23 -5.80
C VAL A 76 6.41 -8.10 -4.66
N ASP A 77 6.02 -9.34 -4.98
CA ASP A 77 5.77 -10.34 -3.96
C ASP A 77 7.01 -10.52 -3.08
N LEU A 78 6.89 -10.24 -1.79
CA LEU A 78 8.01 -10.35 -0.85
C LEU A 78 7.64 -11.21 0.36
N PRO A 79 8.48 -12.21 0.71
CA PRO A 79 8.42 -12.81 2.02
C PRO A 79 8.87 -11.77 3.05
N ALA A 80 7.97 -11.44 3.97
CA ALA A 80 8.26 -10.49 5.04
C ALA A 80 7.70 -10.99 6.36
N VAL A 81 8.39 -10.63 7.44
CA VAL A 81 7.91 -10.86 8.81
C VAL A 81 7.57 -9.50 9.41
N GLY A 82 6.29 -9.30 9.75
CA GLY A 82 5.82 -8.08 10.37
C GLY A 82 5.52 -8.24 11.85
N SER A 83 5.61 -7.14 12.60
CA SER A 83 4.98 -6.96 13.90
C SER A 83 4.26 -5.61 13.92
N VAL A 84 3.10 -5.55 14.56
CA VAL A 84 2.35 -4.30 14.74
C VAL A 84 2.31 -3.96 16.21
N HIS A 85 2.32 -2.65 16.51
CA HIS A 85 2.34 -2.15 17.87
C HIS A 85 1.27 -1.06 18.02
N PRO A 86 0.58 -1.00 19.17
CA PRO A 86 -0.34 0.09 19.46
C PRO A 86 0.40 1.43 19.54
N SER A 87 -0.35 2.52 19.50
CA SER A 87 0.19 3.85 19.75
C SER A 87 0.69 3.99 21.20
N ALA A 88 1.48 5.03 21.45
CA ALA A 88 1.94 5.35 22.82
C ALA A 88 0.78 5.65 23.79
N SER A 89 -0.37 6.12 23.29
CA SER A 89 -1.61 6.34 24.04
C SER A 89 -2.42 5.06 24.28
N GLY A 90 -2.00 3.92 23.73
CA GLY A 90 -2.70 2.64 23.84
C GLY A 90 -3.79 2.41 22.79
N GLU A 91 -4.01 3.35 21.87
CA GLU A 91 -4.94 3.16 20.75
C GLU A 91 -4.41 2.07 19.81
N PRO A 92 -5.28 1.18 19.29
CA PRO A 92 -4.87 0.03 18.49
C PRO A 92 -4.17 0.44 17.20
N TYR A 93 -3.31 -0.44 16.68
CA TYR A 93 -2.77 -0.31 15.33
C TYR A 93 -3.94 -0.19 14.34
N LEU A 94 -3.83 0.70 13.37
CA LEU A 94 -4.84 0.88 12.32
C LEU A 94 -4.14 1.26 11.02
N ALA A 95 -4.47 0.54 9.95
CA ALA A 95 -3.91 0.81 8.63
C ALA A 95 -4.89 0.50 7.51
N VAL A 96 -4.67 1.18 6.38
CA VAL A 96 -5.39 0.95 5.13
C VAL A 96 -4.41 0.61 4.03
N SER A 97 -4.87 -0.15 3.04
CA SER A 97 -4.03 -0.67 1.98
C SER A 97 -4.75 -0.67 0.64
N LEU A 98 -3.97 -0.50 -0.42
CA LEU A 98 -4.37 -0.62 -1.81
C LEU A 98 -3.43 -1.62 -2.47
N THR A 99 -3.95 -2.79 -2.85
CA THR A 99 -3.20 -3.76 -3.65
C THR A 99 -2.93 -3.17 -5.03
N LEU A 100 -1.67 -3.22 -5.47
CA LEU A 100 -1.24 -2.66 -6.74
C LEU A 100 -1.67 -3.56 -7.90
N HIS A 101 -2.23 -2.94 -8.93
CA HIS A 101 -2.60 -3.62 -10.18
C HIS A 101 -1.67 -3.15 -11.31
N PRO A 102 -0.69 -3.97 -11.74
CA PRO A 102 0.33 -3.55 -12.71
C PRO A 102 -0.24 -2.91 -13.99
N PRO A 103 -1.34 -3.41 -14.60
CA PRO A 103 -1.93 -2.76 -15.77
C PRO A 103 -2.41 -1.32 -15.50
N THR A 104 -2.97 -1.05 -14.32
CA THR A 104 -3.41 0.29 -13.93
C THR A 104 -2.21 1.23 -13.78
N VAL A 105 -1.13 0.75 -13.15
CA VAL A 105 0.12 1.52 -12.98
C VAL A 105 0.77 1.82 -14.33
N ALA A 106 0.84 0.82 -15.22
CA ALA A 106 1.40 0.99 -16.56
C ALA A 106 0.60 2.01 -17.39
N SER A 107 -0.74 1.90 -17.41
CA SER A 107 -1.61 2.87 -18.08
C SER A 107 -1.38 4.29 -17.55
N LEU A 108 -1.32 4.47 -16.23
CA LEU A 108 -1.09 5.79 -15.64
C LEU A 108 0.27 6.37 -16.04
N ILE A 109 1.32 5.56 -16.06
CA ILE A 109 2.67 6.01 -16.48
C ILE A 109 2.69 6.42 -17.95
N SER A 110 1.97 5.70 -18.82
CA SER A 110 1.86 6.05 -20.25
C SER A 110 1.19 7.39 -20.51
N ASP A 111 0.30 7.83 -19.62
CA ASP A 111 -0.37 9.13 -19.71
C ASP A 111 0.51 10.30 -19.23
N LEU A 112 1.62 10.02 -18.55
CA LEU A 112 2.52 11.05 -18.04
C LEU A 112 3.54 11.47 -19.11
N PRO A 113 3.91 12.76 -19.16
CA PRO A 113 5.02 13.19 -19.99
C PRO A 113 6.28 12.41 -19.58
N VAL A 114 7.03 11.94 -20.58
CA VAL A 114 8.22 11.10 -20.38
C VAL A 114 9.18 11.78 -19.40
N GLN A 115 9.20 11.29 -18.17
CA GLN A 115 10.22 11.64 -17.20
C GLN A 115 11.27 10.55 -17.20
N ILE A 116 12.50 10.92 -17.53
CA ILE A 116 13.67 10.06 -17.42
C ILE A 116 13.95 9.89 -15.93
N CYS A 117 13.37 8.86 -15.30
CA CYS A 117 13.71 8.51 -13.93
C CYS A 117 15.03 7.72 -13.96
N SER A 118 16.02 8.24 -13.23
CA SER A 118 17.36 7.68 -13.11
C SER A 118 17.42 6.60 -12.03
N LYS A 119 18.12 5.50 -12.38
CA LYS A 119 18.45 4.30 -11.57
C LYS A 119 17.27 3.47 -11.07
N LEU A 120 17.24 2.22 -11.53
CA LEU A 120 16.54 1.11 -10.87
C LEU A 120 17.19 0.92 -9.48
N PHE A 121 16.43 1.11 -8.42
CA PHE A 121 16.89 0.82 -7.05
C PHE A 121 16.43 -0.59 -6.69
N GLY A 122 17.36 -1.46 -6.29
CA GLY A 122 17.10 -2.90 -6.08
C GLY A 122 16.31 -3.26 -4.82
N SER A 123 15.48 -2.38 -4.26
CA SER A 123 14.67 -2.66 -3.06
C SER A 123 13.20 -2.79 -3.42
N GLY A 124 12.60 -3.97 -3.24
CA GLY A 124 11.17 -4.18 -3.46
C GLY A 124 10.27 -3.60 -2.35
N PHE A 125 10.87 -3.00 -1.32
CA PHE A 125 10.18 -2.42 -0.17
C PHE A 125 10.84 -1.09 0.23
N SER A 126 10.04 -0.05 0.51
CA SER A 126 10.50 1.22 1.10
C SER A 126 9.35 1.98 1.75
N VAL A 127 9.70 2.90 2.66
CA VAL A 127 8.78 3.74 3.44
C VAL A 127 9.04 5.21 3.11
N ALA A 128 7.99 6.04 3.12
CA ALA A 128 8.07 7.49 2.96
C ALA A 128 7.00 8.22 3.78
N PRO A 129 7.23 9.50 4.14
CA PRO A 129 6.22 10.32 4.79
C PRO A 129 5.06 10.65 3.82
N VAL A 130 3.85 10.77 4.36
CA VAL A 130 2.68 11.24 3.61
C VAL A 130 2.69 12.76 3.43
N ASN A 131 1.86 13.25 2.51
CA ASN A 131 1.53 14.67 2.40
C ASN A 131 -0.01 14.84 2.41
N ASN A 132 -0.48 16.10 2.51
CA ASN A 132 -1.92 16.38 2.60
C ASN A 132 -2.69 15.90 1.36
N GLU A 133 -2.15 16.10 0.16
CA GLU A 133 -2.83 15.70 -1.08
C GLU A 133 -2.99 14.19 -1.20
N PHE A 134 -2.01 13.42 -0.69
CA PHE A 134 -2.08 11.97 -0.61
C PHE A 134 -3.15 11.51 0.38
N LEU A 135 -3.19 12.11 1.57
CA LEU A 135 -4.22 11.78 2.58
C LEU A 135 -5.62 12.13 2.10
N ASP A 136 -5.79 13.28 1.45
CA ASP A 136 -7.06 13.73 0.89
C ASP A 136 -7.60 12.77 -0.20
N ALA A 137 -6.71 12.21 -1.04
CA ALA A 137 -7.09 11.16 -1.99
C ALA A 137 -7.57 9.87 -1.29
N TRP A 138 -6.93 9.48 -0.18
CA TRP A 138 -7.39 8.36 0.65
C TRP A 138 -8.72 8.63 1.34
N VAL A 139 -8.96 9.87 1.80
CA VAL A 139 -10.25 10.25 2.40
C VAL A 139 -11.36 10.10 1.37
N ARG A 140 -11.18 10.62 0.15
CA ARG A 140 -12.14 10.42 -0.95
C ARG A 140 -12.39 8.94 -1.24
N MET A 141 -11.34 8.12 -1.26
CA MET A 141 -11.46 6.68 -1.46
C MET A 141 -12.32 6.04 -0.38
N LEU A 142 -11.99 6.23 0.90
CA LEU A 142 -12.69 5.57 2.00
C LEU A 142 -14.12 6.07 2.21
N ARG A 143 -14.44 7.32 1.86
CA ARG A 143 -15.83 7.82 1.85
C ARG A 143 -16.76 7.02 0.93
N LEU A 144 -16.23 6.30 -0.06
CA LEU A 144 -17.03 5.43 -0.91
C LEU A 144 -17.59 4.21 -0.16
N MET A 145 -17.08 3.86 1.04
CA MET A 145 -17.65 2.80 1.87
C MET A 145 -19.10 3.10 2.26
N ASP A 146 -19.44 4.38 2.44
CA ASP A 146 -20.81 4.84 2.75
C ASP A 146 -21.66 5.03 1.48
N ARG A 147 -21.07 4.84 0.29
CA ARG A 147 -21.70 5.12 -1.02
C ARG A 147 -21.41 4.00 -2.03
N PRO A 148 -21.90 2.76 -1.77
CA PRO A 148 -21.60 1.60 -2.60
C PRO A 148 -21.99 1.78 -4.08
N ASP A 149 -23.07 2.54 -4.36
CA ASP A 149 -23.53 2.82 -5.72
C ASP A 149 -22.56 3.68 -6.54
N GLU A 150 -21.70 4.46 -5.87
CA GLU A 150 -20.70 5.32 -6.51
C GLU A 150 -19.36 4.58 -6.75
N VAL A 151 -19.12 3.45 -6.09
CA VAL A 151 -17.83 2.73 -6.10
C VAL A 151 -17.38 2.38 -7.52
N ALA A 152 -18.26 1.80 -8.33
CA ALA A 152 -17.92 1.36 -9.68
C ALA A 152 -17.50 2.53 -10.60
N VAL A 153 -17.97 3.74 -10.32
CA VAL A 153 -17.71 4.93 -11.14
C VAL A 153 -16.51 5.72 -10.61
N LEU A 154 -16.41 5.91 -9.29
CA LEU A 154 -15.44 6.82 -8.67
C LEU A 154 -14.16 6.13 -8.19
N ALA A 155 -14.22 4.87 -7.74
CA ALA A 155 -13.05 4.18 -7.21
C ALA A 155 -11.88 4.09 -8.22
N PRO A 156 -12.10 3.81 -9.53
CA PRO A 156 -11.00 3.79 -10.49
C PRO A 156 -10.28 5.15 -10.62
N ALA A 157 -11.02 6.25 -10.50
CA ALA A 157 -10.44 7.60 -10.57
C ALA A 157 -9.62 7.92 -9.31
N TYR A 158 -10.14 7.60 -8.13
CA TYR A 158 -9.43 7.81 -6.86
C TYR A 158 -8.22 6.91 -6.72
N GLU A 159 -8.28 5.67 -7.23
CA GLU A 159 -7.12 4.79 -7.29
C GLU A 159 -6.01 5.40 -8.15
N ARG A 160 -6.36 5.87 -9.36
CA ARG A 160 -5.40 6.56 -10.24
C ARG A 160 -4.81 7.80 -9.59
N GLU A 161 -5.61 8.54 -8.83
CA GLU A 161 -5.11 9.69 -8.06
C GLU A 161 -4.09 9.26 -7.00
N ILE A 162 -4.39 8.26 -6.17
CA ILE A 162 -3.47 7.74 -5.15
C ILE A 162 -2.15 7.28 -5.79
N LEU A 163 -2.22 6.51 -6.88
CA LEU A 163 -1.05 6.06 -7.63
C LEU A 163 -0.24 7.24 -8.19
N PHE A 164 -0.92 8.27 -8.70
CA PHE A 164 -0.27 9.47 -9.22
C PHE A 164 0.46 10.24 -8.13
N ARG A 165 -0.13 10.38 -6.94
CA ARG A 165 0.53 11.00 -5.78
C ARG A 165 1.77 10.24 -5.34
N VAL A 166 1.75 8.90 -5.39
CA VAL A 166 2.96 8.09 -5.12
C VAL A 166 4.00 8.29 -6.22
N LEU A 167 3.60 8.32 -7.50
CA LEU A 167 4.51 8.57 -8.63
C LEU A 167 5.23 9.94 -8.54
N GLN A 168 4.57 10.95 -7.98
CA GLN A 168 5.16 12.27 -7.72
C GLN A 168 6.02 12.30 -6.45
N GLY A 169 5.88 11.32 -5.56
CA GLY A 169 6.53 11.27 -4.26
C GLY A 169 7.87 10.52 -4.25
N PRO A 170 8.47 10.37 -3.06
CA PRO A 170 9.79 9.74 -2.89
C PRO A 170 9.87 8.27 -3.36
N LEU A 171 8.72 7.56 -3.35
CA LEU A 171 8.63 6.15 -3.74
C LEU A 171 8.13 5.95 -5.17
N GLY A 172 8.00 7.02 -5.97
CA GLY A 172 7.47 6.93 -7.33
C GLY A 172 8.29 6.03 -8.26
N TRP A 173 9.60 5.92 -8.03
CA TRP A 173 10.46 4.99 -8.76
C TRP A 173 10.04 3.53 -8.59
N MET A 174 9.49 3.14 -7.43
CA MET A 174 9.04 1.78 -7.17
C MET A 174 7.84 1.39 -8.04
N LEU A 175 6.92 2.34 -8.29
CA LEU A 175 5.78 2.09 -9.19
C LEU A 175 6.24 1.99 -10.65
N ARG A 176 7.28 2.72 -11.04
CA ARG A 176 7.88 2.60 -12.38
C ARG A 176 8.52 1.24 -12.59
N ASP A 177 9.15 0.67 -11.56
CA ASP A 177 9.74 -0.67 -11.64
C ASP A 177 8.68 -1.76 -11.87
N ILE A 178 7.48 -1.62 -11.29
CA ILE A 178 6.35 -2.55 -11.49
C ILE A 178 5.87 -2.56 -12.94
N ALA A 179 5.80 -1.37 -13.55
CA ALA A 179 5.26 -1.20 -14.89
C ALA A 179 6.27 -1.55 -16.00
N ALA A 180 7.56 -1.65 -15.69
CA ALA A 180 8.61 -1.94 -16.65
C ALA A 180 8.75 -3.46 -16.85
N PRO A 181 8.40 -4.03 -18.03
CA PRO A 181 8.48 -5.47 -18.29
C PRO A 181 9.89 -6.04 -18.13
N ASP A 182 10.91 -5.23 -18.45
CA ASP A 182 12.32 -5.61 -18.42
C ASP A 182 13.03 -5.30 -17.08
N ALA A 183 12.33 -4.75 -16.10
CA ALA A 183 12.91 -4.53 -14.78
C ALA A 183 13.23 -5.86 -14.10
N ALA A 184 14.34 -5.92 -13.37
CA ALA A 184 14.74 -7.12 -12.63
C ALA A 184 13.65 -7.56 -11.64
N LEU A 185 12.96 -6.60 -11.02
CA LEU A 185 11.85 -6.85 -10.11
C LEU A 185 10.63 -7.49 -10.81
N SER A 186 10.27 -7.06 -12.01
CA SER A 186 9.20 -7.68 -12.79
C SER A 186 9.48 -9.14 -13.14
N ARG A 187 10.73 -9.47 -13.53
CA ARG A 187 11.14 -10.86 -13.76
C ARG A 187 11.12 -11.70 -12.48
N ILE A 188 11.53 -11.13 -11.35
CA ILE A 188 11.46 -11.80 -10.04
C ILE A 188 9.99 -12.06 -9.67
N GLY A 189 9.10 -11.09 -9.86
CA GLY A 189 7.65 -11.25 -9.62
C GLY A 189 7.05 -12.40 -10.44
N LEU A 190 7.37 -12.47 -11.74
CA LEU A 190 6.94 -13.59 -12.61
C LEU A 190 7.45 -14.95 -12.11
N ALA A 191 8.71 -15.01 -11.68
CA ALA A 191 9.27 -16.26 -11.13
C ALA A 191 8.59 -16.66 -9.82
N ILE A 192 8.31 -15.71 -8.92
CA ILE A 192 7.59 -15.96 -7.66
C ILE A 192 6.17 -16.45 -7.95
N GLN A 193 5.45 -15.79 -8.87
CA GLN A 193 4.11 -16.21 -9.27
C GLN A 193 4.12 -17.63 -9.84
N TRP A 194 5.04 -17.91 -10.77
CA TRP A 194 5.18 -19.25 -11.34
C TRP A 194 5.43 -20.30 -10.26
N ILE A 195 6.32 -20.04 -9.29
CA ILE A 195 6.55 -20.95 -8.17
C ILE A 195 5.25 -21.15 -7.38
N ARG A 196 4.53 -20.09 -7.01
CA ARG A 196 3.28 -20.21 -6.24
C ARG A 196 2.22 -21.05 -6.94
N GLU A 197 2.09 -20.90 -8.26
CA GLU A 197 1.10 -21.64 -9.06
C GLU A 197 1.51 -23.11 -9.29
N ASN A 198 2.81 -23.43 -9.19
CA ASN A 198 3.36 -24.74 -9.58
C ASN A 198 4.02 -25.51 -8.41
N PHE A 199 4.06 -24.96 -7.20
CA PHE A 199 4.60 -25.63 -6.03
C PHE A 199 3.50 -26.45 -5.33
N ALA A 200 3.75 -27.76 -5.22
CA ALA A 200 2.83 -28.76 -4.65
C ALA A 200 3.06 -28.96 -3.14
#